data_AF-A0A2A2QDA5-F1
#
_entry.id   AF-A0A2A2QDA5-F1
#
_cell.length_a   1.000
_cell.length_b   1.000
_cell.length_c   1.000
_cell.angle_alpha   90.00
_cell.angle_beta   90.00
_cell.angle_gamma   90.00
#
_symmetry.space_group_name_H-M   'P 1'
#
loop_
_entity.id
_entity.type
_entity.pdbx_description
1 polymer ?
#
loop_
_entity_poly.entity_id
_entity_poly.type
_entity_poly.pdbx_seq_one_letter_code
_entity_poly.pdbx_strand_id
1 'polypeptide(L)'
;MSSTSKAVATPPPVPHALDEFSDRISPMLVKELRQGLRAKTFVIVFLALQALLAVVLLSAIGASSAESSGQRVSTIIFFFFSLAVLIVQPLRGIGALHNEIKGNTIDLMVLTRLGAWRIVLGKWVSIVSQSALLLTAITPYLILRYFFGRMNLFAELNLLLLIFIGSALFTAITVGLSAINSILIRGLLPLICSIYLGGGIFALTFDNSNDFGDLIEFCSLQEKNSGWALLAGLVAAGYFGWSALALGASMIAPMAENHSSMRRLITLVAVAVFAIIAAVADFPREALGPILLMFCAPAIAIALTEPLQLLPPICRPFLRFGTLGKLAGRFFYPGWPSGVLFTGLLIALGTFVILNHMSPSRPLGWHFEPRFHILMLGSLGTLLLPGLIMRILPAKINRSFAIYLLILAILIATAIGVAIIAEEVEDASFMWLLSWIPPVQFNLLDEVNREYYSTYGSGSAPPTSGPDFAPIVTIGIATCVAYYLGLLICAVRNFHLIREVEAEAATPTTSDP
;
A
#
# COMPACT_ATOMS: atom_id res chain seq x y z
N MET A 1 28.08 29.96 70.21
CA MET A 1 27.43 30.64 69.07
C MET A 1 27.10 29.58 68.04
N SER A 2 25.82 29.47 67.69
CA SER A 2 25.20 28.30 67.05
C SER A 2 25.53 28.14 65.57
N SER A 3 25.87 26.91 65.17
CA SER A 3 25.86 26.46 63.78
C SER A 3 24.45 26.01 63.39
N THR A 4 23.76 26.77 62.55
CA THR A 4 22.46 26.37 61.97
C THR A 4 22.71 25.67 60.65
N SER A 5 22.65 24.33 60.66
CA SER A 5 22.60 23.48 59.48
C SER A 5 21.31 23.76 58.70
N LYS A 6 21.42 24.27 57.47
CA LYS A 6 20.28 24.44 56.56
C LYS A 6 19.93 23.07 55.96
N ALA A 7 18.80 22.52 56.36
CA ALA A 7 18.21 21.34 55.77
C ALA A 7 17.90 21.58 54.28
N VAL A 8 18.39 20.69 53.42
CA VAL A 8 18.07 20.63 51.99
C VAL A 8 16.61 20.21 51.87
N ALA A 9 15.77 21.08 51.30
CA ALA A 9 14.38 20.76 51.02
C ALA A 9 14.30 19.70 49.91
N THR A 10 13.70 18.55 50.21
CA THR A 10 13.32 17.54 49.21
C THR A 10 12.28 18.12 48.26
N PRO A 11 12.38 17.87 46.94
CA PRO A 11 11.37 18.34 45.99
C PRO A 11 10.00 17.76 46.33
N PRO A 12 8.91 18.52 46.14
CA PRO A 12 7.57 18.05 46.45
C PRO A 12 7.24 16.79 45.63
N PRO A 13 6.52 15.82 46.23
CA PRO A 13 6.12 14.60 45.52
C PRO A 13 5.26 14.98 44.31
N VAL A 14 5.67 14.51 43.14
CA VAL A 14 4.93 14.71 41.89
C VAL A 14 3.55 14.05 42.06
N PRO A 15 2.42 14.75 41.84
CA PRO A 15 1.11 14.15 42.06
C PRO A 15 0.91 12.93 41.16
N HIS A 16 0.60 11.77 41.75
CA HIS A 16 0.26 10.51 41.06
C HIS A 16 -0.90 10.62 40.03
N ALA A 17 -1.60 11.76 39.99
CA ALA A 17 -2.62 12.05 38.98
C ALA A 17 -2.04 12.29 37.56
N LEU A 18 -0.71 12.45 37.42
CA LEU A 18 -0.06 12.52 36.11
C LEU A 18 0.29 11.15 35.51
N ASP A 19 0.15 10.06 36.30
CA ASP A 19 0.35 8.66 35.86
C ASP A 19 -0.93 8.01 35.30
N GLU A 20 -2.01 8.78 35.03
CA GLU A 20 -3.28 8.21 34.54
C GLU A 20 -3.16 7.49 33.19
N PHE A 21 -2.11 7.77 32.41
CA PHE A 21 -1.76 6.96 31.24
C PHE A 21 -0.58 6.07 31.59
N SER A 22 -0.85 4.78 31.78
CA SER A 22 0.17 3.76 31.96
C SER A 22 1.33 3.94 30.96
N ASP A 23 2.58 3.77 31.42
CA ASP A 23 3.83 3.70 30.62
C ASP A 23 3.76 2.81 29.35
N ARG A 24 2.68 2.03 29.21
CA ARG A 24 2.37 1.15 28.08
C ARG A 24 1.89 1.90 26.83
N ILE A 25 1.28 3.09 26.94
CA ILE A 25 0.75 3.84 25.79
C ILE A 25 1.77 4.90 25.36
N SER A 26 2.04 5.01 24.05
CA SER A 26 3.02 6.00 23.60
C SER A 26 2.54 7.42 23.94
N PRO A 27 3.40 8.29 24.51
CA PRO A 27 3.01 9.65 24.87
C PRO A 27 2.58 10.46 23.65
N MET A 28 3.14 10.13 22.48
CA MET A 28 2.71 10.67 21.19
C MET A 28 1.23 10.34 20.88
N LEU A 29 0.82 9.09 21.07
CA LEU A 29 -0.58 8.68 20.84
C LEU A 29 -1.55 9.45 21.74
N VAL A 30 -1.24 9.59 23.03
CA VAL A 30 -2.11 10.32 23.98
C VAL A 30 -2.26 11.78 23.58
N LYS A 31 -1.13 12.43 23.22
CA LYS A 31 -1.12 13.82 22.74
C LYS A 31 -1.99 13.98 21.49
N GLU A 32 -1.74 13.17 20.47
CA GLU A 32 -2.41 13.24 19.17
C GLU A 32 -3.90 12.91 19.28
N LEU A 33 -4.28 11.93 20.10
CA LEU A 33 -5.67 11.55 20.30
C LEU A 33 -6.45 12.69 20.96
N ARG A 34 -5.87 13.31 22.02
CA ARG A 34 -6.49 14.45 22.71
C ARG A 34 -6.67 15.64 21.77
N GLN A 35 -5.68 15.91 20.93
CA GLN A 35 -5.76 16.98 19.92
C GLN A 35 -6.80 16.64 18.84
N GLY A 36 -6.82 15.39 18.38
CA GLY A 36 -7.76 14.90 17.36
C GLY A 36 -9.23 14.99 17.78
N LEU A 37 -9.56 14.60 19.00
CA LEU A 37 -10.93 14.65 19.53
C LEU A 37 -11.44 16.09 19.74
N ARG A 38 -10.54 17.04 19.94
CA ARG A 38 -10.86 18.48 20.05
C ARG A 38 -10.86 19.19 18.70
N ALA A 39 -10.49 18.50 17.62
CA ALA A 39 -10.43 19.10 16.30
C ALA A 39 -11.83 19.38 15.76
N LYS A 40 -12.09 20.63 15.33
CA LYS A 40 -13.39 21.04 14.76
C LYS A 40 -13.82 20.14 13.61
N THR A 41 -12.89 19.74 12.74
CA THR A 41 -13.17 18.85 11.60
C THR A 41 -13.75 17.50 12.06
N PHE A 42 -13.20 16.90 13.12
CA PHE A 42 -13.73 15.64 13.65
C PHE A 42 -15.12 15.82 14.25
N VAL A 43 -15.30 16.85 15.08
CA VAL A 43 -16.58 17.13 15.74
C VAL A 43 -17.69 17.39 14.72
N ILE A 44 -17.42 18.18 13.67
CA ILE A 44 -18.39 18.47 12.60
C ILE A 44 -18.78 17.20 11.86
N VAL A 45 -17.79 16.39 11.42
CA VAL A 45 -18.06 15.14 10.69
C VAL A 45 -18.83 14.15 11.55
N PHE A 46 -18.46 14.01 12.82
CA PHE A 46 -19.13 13.13 13.76
C PHE A 46 -20.59 13.54 13.97
N LEU A 47 -20.85 14.81 14.28
CA LEU A 47 -22.22 15.30 14.49
C LEU A 47 -23.07 15.26 13.21
N ALA A 48 -22.47 15.62 12.06
CA ALA A 48 -23.15 15.54 10.77
C ALA A 48 -23.56 14.10 10.44
N LEU A 49 -22.67 13.13 10.65
CA LEU A 49 -22.97 11.72 10.46
C LEU A 49 -24.10 11.28 11.39
N GLN A 50 -24.06 11.60 12.68
CA GLN A 50 -25.11 11.23 13.64
C GLN A 50 -26.47 11.85 13.29
N ALA A 51 -26.51 13.13 12.93
CA ALA A 51 -27.72 13.81 12.50
C ALA A 51 -28.30 13.17 11.24
N LEU A 52 -27.45 12.86 10.26
CA LEU A 52 -27.86 12.19 9.03
C LEU A 52 -28.45 10.79 9.30
N LEU A 53 -27.77 9.99 10.13
CA LEU A 53 -28.25 8.66 10.50
C LEU A 53 -29.60 8.71 11.21
N ALA A 54 -29.80 9.69 12.11
CA ALA A 54 -31.09 9.90 12.76
C ALA A 54 -32.20 10.24 11.76
N VAL A 55 -31.95 11.16 10.82
CA VAL A 55 -32.92 11.53 9.77
C VAL A 55 -33.25 10.35 8.87
N VAL A 56 -32.26 9.57 8.46
CA VAL A 56 -32.42 8.39 7.60
C VAL A 56 -33.21 7.28 8.30
N LEU A 57 -33.01 7.05 9.59
CA LEU A 57 -33.86 6.10 10.33
C LEU A 57 -35.29 6.62 10.54
N LEU A 58 -35.47 7.91 10.80
CA LEU A 58 -36.81 8.51 10.91
C LEU A 58 -37.59 8.41 9.60
N SER A 59 -36.94 8.63 8.46
CA SER A 59 -37.58 8.47 7.14
C SER A 59 -37.93 7.01 6.84
N ALA A 60 -37.12 6.05 7.31
CA ALA A 60 -37.40 4.63 7.18
C ALA A 60 -38.69 4.22 7.93
N ILE A 61 -38.91 4.78 9.13
CA ILE A 61 -40.11 4.55 9.94
C ILE A 61 -41.37 5.12 9.26
N GLY A 62 -41.24 6.28 8.59
CA GLY A 62 -42.35 6.94 7.91
C GLY A 62 -42.73 6.37 6.54
N ALA A 63 -41.96 5.40 6.00
CA ALA A 63 -42.19 4.86 4.67
C ALA A 63 -43.26 3.76 4.66
N SER A 64 -44.20 3.82 3.71
CA SER A 64 -45.34 2.90 3.59
C SER A 64 -45.01 1.52 3.02
N SER A 65 -43.80 1.30 2.49
CA SER A 65 -43.35 0.01 1.95
C SER A 65 -42.04 -0.43 2.63
N ALA A 66 -42.16 -1.31 3.62
CA ALA A 66 -41.02 -1.73 4.44
C ALA A 66 -39.88 -2.40 3.64
N GLU A 67 -40.21 -3.14 2.58
CA GLU A 67 -39.23 -3.97 1.84
C GLU A 67 -38.24 -3.15 0.99
N SER A 68 -38.70 -2.13 0.25
CA SER A 68 -37.82 -1.34 -0.61
C SER A 68 -37.06 -0.25 0.15
N SER A 69 -37.57 0.14 1.32
CA SER A 69 -36.97 1.16 2.18
C SER A 69 -35.73 0.64 2.90
N GLY A 70 -35.74 -0.62 3.35
CA GLY A 70 -34.61 -1.22 4.08
C GLY A 70 -33.30 -1.14 3.30
N GLN A 71 -33.26 -1.60 2.06
CA GLN A 71 -32.04 -1.62 1.24
C GLN A 71 -31.53 -0.20 0.95
N ARG A 72 -32.41 0.72 0.55
CA ARG A 72 -32.06 2.13 0.30
C ARG A 72 -31.45 2.80 1.53
N VAL A 73 -31.99 2.51 2.72
CA VAL A 73 -31.44 2.99 3.99
C VAL A 73 -30.02 2.47 4.21
N SER A 74 -29.74 1.19 3.93
CA SER A 74 -28.36 0.64 4.00
C SER A 74 -27.43 1.41 3.09
N THR A 75 -27.81 1.50 1.81
CA THR A 75 -27.01 2.12 0.77
C THR A 75 -26.63 3.55 1.14
N ILE A 76 -27.59 4.34 1.67
CA ILE A 76 -27.33 5.70 2.17
C ILE A 76 -26.39 5.70 3.38
N ILE A 77 -26.63 4.84 4.38
CA ILE A 77 -25.79 4.74 5.58
C ILE A 77 -24.34 4.40 5.20
N PHE A 78 -24.15 3.37 4.38
CA PHE A 78 -22.84 2.90 3.92
C PHE A 78 -22.14 3.95 3.05
N PHE A 79 -22.86 4.68 2.21
CA PHE A 79 -22.31 5.76 1.39
C PHE A 79 -21.69 6.87 2.25
N PHE A 80 -22.46 7.42 3.19
CA PHE A 80 -21.98 8.52 4.05
C PHE A 80 -20.87 8.08 5.01
N PHE A 81 -20.96 6.84 5.54
CA PHE A 81 -19.89 6.27 6.35
C PHE A 81 -18.60 6.10 5.55
N SER A 82 -18.70 5.54 4.34
CA SER A 82 -17.56 5.36 3.43
C SER A 82 -16.93 6.70 3.08
N LEU A 83 -17.72 7.74 2.79
CA LEU A 83 -17.20 9.08 2.55
C LEU A 83 -16.46 9.64 3.78
N ALA A 84 -17.08 9.56 4.96
CA ALA A 84 -16.48 10.06 6.19
C ALA A 84 -15.15 9.35 6.52
N VAL A 85 -15.09 8.03 6.33
CA VAL A 85 -13.99 7.20 6.81
C VAL A 85 -12.93 6.95 5.74
N LEU A 86 -13.28 6.77 4.47
CA LEU A 86 -12.32 6.55 3.37
C LEU A 86 -11.79 7.85 2.74
N ILE A 87 -12.53 8.96 2.83
CA ILE A 87 -12.09 10.23 2.23
C ILE A 87 -11.63 11.19 3.33
N VAL A 88 -12.50 11.52 4.29
CA VAL A 88 -12.20 12.61 5.23
C VAL A 88 -11.09 12.25 6.21
N GLN A 89 -11.06 11.03 6.76
CA GLN A 89 -10.04 10.64 7.74
C GLN A 89 -8.62 10.57 7.15
N PRO A 90 -8.38 9.94 5.98
CA PRO A 90 -7.03 9.81 5.43
C PRO A 90 -6.45 11.16 4.98
N LEU A 91 -7.28 12.09 4.52
CA LEU A 91 -6.87 13.47 4.19
C LEU A 91 -6.28 14.21 5.40
N ARG A 92 -6.70 13.88 6.63
CA ARG A 92 -6.10 14.45 7.85
C ARG A 92 -4.67 13.97 8.08
N GLY A 93 -4.27 12.85 7.46
CA GLY A 93 -2.93 12.28 7.51
C GLY A 93 -1.89 13.00 6.61
N ILE A 94 -2.34 13.79 5.62
CA ILE A 94 -1.46 14.43 4.60
C ILE A 94 -0.33 15.28 5.22
N GLY A 95 -0.59 15.96 6.34
CA GLY A 95 0.39 16.82 7.00
C GLY A 95 0.97 16.26 8.29
N ALA A 96 0.67 15.00 8.62
CA ALA A 96 0.85 14.47 9.98
C ALA A 96 2.32 14.48 10.44
N LEU A 97 3.25 14.06 9.58
CA LEU A 97 4.69 14.06 9.88
C LEU A 97 5.40 15.32 9.39
N HIS A 98 5.01 15.86 8.23
CA HIS A 98 5.66 17.04 7.68
C HIS A 98 5.66 18.25 8.63
N ASN A 99 4.56 18.47 9.36
CA ASN A 99 4.46 19.59 10.28
C ASN A 99 5.48 19.48 11.43
N GLU A 100 5.85 18.27 11.82
CA GLU A 100 6.87 18.05 12.86
C GLU A 100 8.30 18.09 12.30
N ILE A 101 8.50 17.60 11.07
CA ILE A 101 9.77 17.73 10.33
C ILE A 101 10.10 19.23 10.18
N LYS A 102 9.15 20.02 9.66
CA LYS A 102 9.33 21.46 9.43
C LYS A 102 9.47 22.26 10.73
N GLY A 103 8.84 21.79 11.81
CA GLY A 103 8.90 22.42 13.12
C GLY A 103 10.18 22.13 13.92
N ASN A 104 11.17 21.40 13.37
CA ASN A 104 12.36 20.86 14.05
C ASN A 104 12.04 20.14 15.38
N THR A 105 10.79 19.74 15.57
CA THR A 105 10.33 19.09 16.80
C THR A 105 10.75 17.64 16.79
N ILE A 106 10.95 17.05 15.60
CA ILE A 106 11.42 15.68 15.44
C ILE A 106 12.81 15.50 16.04
N ASP A 107 13.74 16.43 15.83
CA ASP A 107 15.08 16.30 16.40
C ASP A 107 15.04 16.31 17.93
N LEU A 108 14.19 17.17 18.51
CA LEU A 108 13.94 17.19 19.96
C LEU A 108 13.29 15.90 20.46
N MET A 109 12.40 15.28 19.67
CA MET A 109 11.75 14.01 20.03
C MET A 109 12.66 12.80 19.85
N VAL A 110 13.53 12.78 18.84
CA VAL A 110 14.52 11.73 18.62
C VAL A 110 15.59 11.79 19.73
N LEU A 111 15.97 12.99 20.19
CA LEU A 111 16.88 13.19 21.32
C LEU A 111 16.31 12.69 22.66
N THR A 112 14.98 12.59 22.79
CA THR A 112 14.31 12.05 24.00
C THR A 112 14.11 10.52 23.98
N ARG A 113 14.86 9.80 23.13
CA ARG A 113 14.83 8.33 22.95
C ARG A 113 13.50 7.76 22.41
N LEU A 114 12.61 8.59 21.86
CA LEU A 114 11.44 8.12 21.13
C LEU A 114 11.85 7.64 19.73
N GLY A 115 11.81 6.33 19.51
CA GLY A 115 12.12 5.75 18.19
C GLY A 115 11.16 6.23 17.10
N ALA A 116 11.67 6.44 15.88
CA ALA A 116 10.92 6.95 14.74
C ALA A 116 9.64 6.13 14.44
N TRP A 117 9.71 4.81 14.61
CA TRP A 117 8.57 3.91 14.48
C TRP A 117 7.43 4.23 15.46
N ARG A 118 7.75 4.55 16.73
CA ARG A 118 6.75 4.88 17.76
C ARG A 118 6.05 6.21 17.48
N ILE A 119 6.76 7.16 16.88
CA ILE A 119 6.22 8.46 16.46
C ILE A 119 5.19 8.26 15.35
N VAL A 120 5.59 7.56 14.27
CA VAL A 120 4.72 7.30 13.11
C VAL A 120 3.50 6.48 13.52
N LEU A 121 3.69 5.40 14.30
CA LEU A 121 2.58 4.58 14.80
C LEU A 121 1.63 5.38 15.68
N GLY A 122 2.13 6.24 16.58
CA GLY A 122 1.28 7.04 17.46
C GLY A 122 0.32 7.94 16.67
N LYS A 123 0.79 8.53 15.57
CA LYS A 123 -0.05 9.36 14.68
C LYS A 123 -1.09 8.53 13.92
N TRP A 124 -0.66 7.42 13.33
CA TRP A 124 -1.57 6.54 12.60
C TRP A 124 -2.67 5.99 13.52
N VAL A 125 -2.31 5.42 14.68
CA VAL A 125 -3.28 4.89 15.65
C VAL A 125 -4.22 5.97 16.16
N SER A 126 -3.75 7.21 16.34
CA SER A 126 -4.62 8.33 16.75
C SER A 126 -5.73 8.63 15.71
N ILE A 127 -5.39 8.66 14.42
CA ILE A 127 -6.36 8.91 13.35
C ILE A 127 -7.30 7.69 13.22
N VAL A 128 -6.76 6.47 13.22
CA VAL A 128 -7.55 5.24 13.15
C VAL A 128 -8.52 5.11 14.34
N SER A 129 -8.11 5.52 15.53
CA SER A 129 -8.98 5.52 16.72
C SER A 129 -10.18 6.45 16.54
N GLN A 130 -10.02 7.56 15.82
CA GLN A 130 -11.12 8.47 15.50
C GLN A 130 -12.07 7.86 14.45
N SER A 131 -11.55 7.13 13.46
CA SER A 131 -12.37 6.31 12.57
C SER A 131 -13.13 5.22 13.33
N ALA A 132 -12.51 4.61 14.34
CA ALA A 132 -13.14 3.57 15.18
C ALA A 132 -14.30 4.14 16.02
N LEU A 133 -14.21 5.39 16.46
CA LEU A 133 -15.33 6.08 17.10
C LEU A 133 -16.50 6.29 16.15
N LEU A 134 -16.25 6.65 14.88
CA LEU A 134 -17.30 6.74 13.87
C LEU A 134 -17.94 5.36 13.61
N LEU A 135 -17.12 4.31 13.52
CA LEU A 135 -17.59 2.93 13.38
C LEU A 135 -18.50 2.51 14.55
N THR A 136 -18.07 2.77 15.78
CA THR A 136 -18.83 2.45 16.99
C THR A 136 -20.15 3.24 17.04
N ALA A 137 -20.12 4.48 16.58
CA ALA A 137 -21.29 5.36 16.59
C ALA A 137 -22.33 5.00 15.52
N ILE A 138 -21.96 4.29 14.45
CA ILE A 138 -22.91 3.81 13.42
C ILE A 138 -23.50 2.44 13.75
N THR A 139 -22.79 1.61 14.51
CA THR A 139 -23.24 0.26 14.90
C THR A 139 -24.66 0.20 15.46
N PRO A 140 -25.09 1.05 16.43
CA PRO A 140 -26.46 0.98 16.96
C PRO A 140 -27.52 1.25 15.89
N TYR A 141 -27.24 2.12 14.91
CA TYR A 141 -28.17 2.43 13.82
C TYR A 141 -28.38 1.22 12.89
N LEU A 142 -27.32 0.45 12.61
CA LEU A 142 -27.44 -0.79 11.85
C LEU A 142 -28.21 -1.86 12.62
N ILE A 143 -27.99 -1.99 13.93
CA ILE A 143 -28.74 -2.94 14.75
C ILE A 143 -30.23 -2.58 14.77
N LEU A 144 -30.58 -1.30 14.89
CA LEU A 144 -31.97 -0.86 14.79
C LEU A 144 -32.56 -1.18 13.41
N ARG A 145 -31.78 -1.00 12.35
CA ARG A 145 -32.20 -1.32 10.98
C ARG A 145 -32.51 -2.80 10.78
N TYR A 146 -31.77 -3.70 11.44
CA TYR A 146 -32.02 -5.15 11.36
C TYR A 146 -33.49 -5.51 11.61
N PHE A 147 -34.16 -4.80 12.52
CA PHE A 147 -35.57 -5.02 12.84
C PHE A 147 -36.55 -4.60 11.74
N PHE A 148 -36.12 -3.81 10.74
CA PHE A 148 -36.95 -3.45 9.58
C PHE A 148 -36.99 -4.54 8.48
N GLY A 149 -36.21 -5.63 8.61
CA GLY A 149 -36.28 -6.81 7.76
C GLY A 149 -35.33 -6.84 6.55
N ARG A 150 -35.18 -8.04 5.95
CA ARG A 150 -34.34 -8.35 4.76
C ARG A 150 -32.87 -7.87 4.84
N MET A 151 -32.23 -8.06 6.00
CA MET A 151 -30.85 -7.66 6.23
C MET A 151 -30.01 -8.82 6.76
N ASN A 152 -28.89 -9.10 6.09
CA ASN A 152 -27.86 -9.98 6.65
C ASN A 152 -26.95 -9.14 7.57
N LEU A 153 -27.29 -9.09 8.86
CA LEU A 153 -26.54 -8.32 9.86
C LEU A 153 -25.06 -8.70 9.89
N PHE A 154 -24.73 -9.99 9.75
CA PHE A 154 -23.35 -10.46 9.76
C PHE A 154 -22.55 -9.92 8.58
N ALA A 155 -23.10 -10.04 7.36
CA ALA A 155 -22.46 -9.54 6.15
C ALA A 155 -22.25 -8.02 6.19
N GLU A 156 -23.24 -7.26 6.66
CA GLU A 156 -23.14 -5.80 6.74
C GLU A 156 -22.15 -5.34 7.82
N LEU A 157 -22.07 -6.03 8.96
CA LEU A 157 -21.04 -5.75 9.97
C LEU A 157 -19.63 -6.06 9.44
N ASN A 158 -19.47 -7.14 8.68
CA ASN A 158 -18.20 -7.46 8.02
C ASN A 158 -17.84 -6.39 6.98
N LEU A 159 -18.80 -5.92 6.18
CA LEU A 159 -18.59 -4.86 5.21
C LEU A 159 -18.16 -3.55 5.90
N LEU A 160 -18.83 -3.16 7.01
CA LEU A 160 -18.41 -2.01 7.82
C LEU A 160 -16.98 -2.16 8.34
N LEU A 161 -16.64 -3.35 8.84
CA LEU A 161 -15.29 -3.64 9.32
C LEU A 161 -14.27 -3.54 8.18
N LEU A 162 -14.60 -4.02 6.98
CA LEU A 162 -13.74 -3.91 5.81
C LEU A 162 -13.54 -2.47 5.36
N ILE A 163 -14.59 -1.64 5.37
CA ILE A 163 -14.49 -0.20 5.10
C ILE A 163 -13.58 0.48 6.13
N PHE A 164 -13.72 0.11 7.41
CA PHE A 164 -12.85 0.61 8.48
C PHE A 164 -11.38 0.19 8.28
N ILE A 165 -11.11 -1.07 7.94
CA ILE A 165 -9.76 -1.57 7.66
C ILE A 165 -9.18 -0.89 6.42
N GLY A 166 -9.97 -0.71 5.36
CA GLY A 166 -9.60 0.02 4.15
C GLY A 166 -9.23 1.47 4.44
N SER A 167 -9.96 2.13 5.33
CA SER A 167 -9.62 3.48 5.81
C SER A 167 -8.34 3.51 6.64
N ALA A 168 -8.16 2.53 7.54
CA ALA A 168 -6.94 2.43 8.32
C ALA A 168 -5.71 2.24 7.40
N LEU A 169 -5.86 1.44 6.34
CA LEU A 169 -4.86 1.26 5.29
C LEU A 169 -4.60 2.56 4.53
N PHE A 170 -5.64 3.23 4.04
CA PHE A 170 -5.46 4.45 3.28
C PHE A 170 -4.84 5.56 4.14
N THR A 171 -5.21 5.63 5.42
CA THR A 171 -4.57 6.50 6.41
C THR A 171 -3.10 6.14 6.65
N ALA A 172 -2.74 4.86 6.65
CA ALA A 172 -1.34 4.43 6.76
C ALA A 172 -0.51 4.94 5.57
N ILE A 173 -1.08 4.91 4.37
CA ILE A 173 -0.47 5.44 3.14
C ILE A 173 -0.30 6.96 3.24
N THR A 174 -1.35 7.70 3.61
CA THR A 174 -1.27 9.16 3.68
C THR A 174 -0.30 9.63 4.76
N VAL A 175 -0.30 8.99 5.93
CA VAL A 175 0.67 9.25 7.01
C VAL A 175 2.09 8.90 6.54
N GLY A 176 2.32 7.73 5.95
CA GLY A 176 3.62 7.33 5.42
C GLY A 176 4.19 8.29 4.39
N LEU A 177 3.38 8.70 3.41
CA LEU A 177 3.74 9.68 2.38
C LEU A 177 3.94 11.09 2.94
N SER A 178 3.35 11.42 4.10
CA SER A 178 3.50 12.75 4.72
C SER A 178 4.91 13.07 5.19
N ALA A 179 5.79 12.06 5.31
CA ALA A 179 7.21 12.28 5.60
C ALA A 179 8.00 12.81 4.38
N ILE A 180 7.43 12.77 3.18
CA ILE A 180 8.09 13.24 1.96
C ILE A 180 8.06 14.77 1.87
N ASN A 181 9.18 15.38 1.50
CA ASN A 181 9.32 16.83 1.41
C ASN A 181 8.52 17.48 0.26
N SER A 182 8.28 16.75 -0.83
CA SER A 182 7.55 17.26 -2.00
C SER A 182 6.06 17.47 -1.70
N ILE A 183 5.60 18.72 -1.82
CA ILE A 183 4.20 19.09 -1.58
C ILE A 183 3.23 18.44 -2.57
N LEU A 184 3.68 18.23 -3.82
CA LEU A 184 2.89 17.60 -4.87
C LEU A 184 2.54 16.18 -4.48
N ILE A 185 3.52 15.37 -4.08
CA ILE A 185 3.28 13.96 -3.77
C ILE A 185 2.53 13.81 -2.45
N ARG A 186 2.86 14.66 -1.47
CA ARG A 186 2.22 14.63 -0.16
C ARG A 186 0.73 14.98 -0.24
N GLY A 187 0.37 16.01 -1.01
CA GLY A 187 -1.00 16.52 -1.08
C GLY A 187 -1.82 15.99 -2.26
N LEU A 188 -1.26 16.05 -3.47
CA LEU A 188 -1.99 15.77 -4.71
C LEU A 188 -2.29 14.27 -4.86
N LEU A 189 -1.35 13.38 -4.53
CA LEU A 189 -1.54 11.94 -4.72
C LEU A 189 -2.66 11.39 -3.81
N PRO A 190 -2.66 11.65 -2.48
CA PRO A 190 -3.81 11.30 -1.64
C PRO A 190 -5.12 11.95 -2.07
N LEU A 191 -5.09 13.18 -2.59
CA LEU A 191 -6.29 13.87 -3.08
C LEU A 191 -6.86 13.17 -4.32
N ILE A 192 -6.03 12.86 -5.33
CA ILE A 192 -6.44 12.13 -6.53
C ILE A 192 -6.99 10.75 -6.14
N CYS A 193 -6.30 10.01 -5.28
CA CYS A 193 -6.79 8.73 -4.76
C CYS A 193 -8.15 8.89 -4.06
N SER A 194 -8.34 9.96 -3.29
CA SER A 194 -9.59 10.24 -2.59
C SER A 194 -10.74 10.57 -3.56
N ILE A 195 -10.46 11.28 -4.66
CA ILE A 195 -11.44 11.57 -5.73
C ILE A 195 -11.84 10.28 -6.43
N TYR A 196 -10.86 9.45 -6.81
CA TYR A 196 -11.11 8.16 -7.45
C TYR A 196 -11.93 7.22 -6.55
N LEU A 197 -11.55 7.11 -5.26
CA LEU A 197 -12.30 6.34 -4.28
C LEU A 197 -13.72 6.90 -4.08
N GLY A 198 -13.88 8.22 -4.03
CA GLY A 198 -15.20 8.85 -3.93
C GLY A 198 -16.09 8.57 -5.14
N GLY A 199 -15.53 8.63 -6.36
CA GLY A 199 -16.22 8.23 -7.59
C GLY A 199 -16.61 6.75 -7.59
N GLY A 200 -15.71 5.87 -7.16
CA GLY A 200 -15.99 4.43 -7.03
C GLY A 200 -17.07 4.14 -5.99
N ILE A 201 -17.04 4.77 -4.81
CA ILE A 201 -18.10 4.66 -3.80
C ILE A 201 -19.43 5.13 -4.38
N PHE A 202 -19.44 6.25 -5.12
CA PHE A 202 -20.65 6.77 -5.76
C PHE A 202 -21.21 5.80 -6.80
N ALA A 203 -20.36 5.27 -7.69
CA ALA A 203 -20.75 4.28 -8.69
C ALA A 203 -21.32 3.01 -8.03
N LEU A 204 -20.62 2.42 -7.06
CA LEU A 204 -21.09 1.24 -6.34
C LEU A 204 -22.43 1.45 -5.62
N THR A 205 -22.75 2.69 -5.23
CA THR A 205 -23.93 3.03 -4.42
C THR A 205 -25.15 3.40 -5.28
N PHE A 206 -24.92 4.16 -6.36
CA PHE A 206 -25.97 4.85 -7.11
C PHE A 206 -26.07 4.41 -8.57
N ASP A 207 -25.10 3.68 -9.09
CA ASP A 207 -25.24 3.07 -10.41
C ASP A 207 -26.29 1.95 -10.34
N ASN A 208 -26.98 1.67 -11.45
CA ASN A 208 -28.03 0.66 -11.48
C ASN A 208 -27.47 -0.78 -11.47
N SER A 209 -26.18 -0.94 -11.24
CA SER A 209 -25.51 -2.24 -11.09
C SER A 209 -25.83 -2.86 -9.72
N ASN A 210 -25.85 -4.19 -9.67
CA ASN A 210 -26.07 -4.93 -8.42
C ASN A 210 -24.80 -5.02 -7.54
N ASP A 211 -23.77 -4.22 -7.82
CA ASP A 211 -22.43 -4.34 -7.23
C ASP A 211 -22.42 -4.20 -5.71
N PHE A 212 -23.27 -3.34 -5.13
CA PHE A 212 -23.41 -3.24 -3.68
C PHE A 212 -23.98 -4.52 -3.05
N GLY A 213 -24.90 -5.20 -3.75
CA GLY A 213 -25.43 -6.50 -3.34
C GLY A 213 -24.36 -7.58 -3.36
N ASP A 214 -23.55 -7.61 -4.43
CA ASP A 214 -22.45 -8.57 -4.59
C ASP A 214 -21.39 -8.40 -3.49
N LEU A 215 -21.09 -7.16 -3.07
CA LEU A 215 -20.22 -6.89 -1.93
C LEU A 215 -20.76 -7.45 -0.61
N ILE A 216 -22.07 -7.31 -0.37
CA ILE A 216 -22.72 -7.88 0.81
C ILE A 216 -22.68 -9.41 0.74
N GLU A 217 -22.93 -10.00 -0.43
CA GLU A 217 -22.85 -11.44 -0.63
C GLU A 217 -21.43 -11.97 -0.39
N PHE A 218 -20.40 -11.30 -0.91
CA PHE A 218 -19.01 -11.62 -0.62
C PHE A 218 -18.70 -11.57 0.89
N CYS A 219 -19.22 -10.54 1.58
CA CYS A 219 -19.05 -10.37 3.04
C CYS A 219 -19.88 -11.36 3.88
N SER A 220 -20.80 -12.09 3.28
CA SER A 220 -21.61 -13.11 3.96
C SER A 220 -20.80 -14.36 4.33
N LEU A 221 -19.65 -14.58 3.67
CA LEU A 221 -18.73 -15.70 3.90
C LEU A 221 -19.39 -17.08 3.80
N GLN A 222 -20.46 -17.21 3.02
CA GLN A 222 -21.13 -18.50 2.81
C GLN A 222 -20.28 -19.44 1.95
N GLU A 223 -19.53 -18.89 0.99
CA GLU A 223 -18.62 -19.67 0.17
C GLU A 223 -17.28 -19.91 0.86
N LYS A 224 -16.76 -21.14 0.77
CA LYS A 224 -15.45 -21.48 1.34
C LYS A 224 -14.32 -20.61 0.76
N ASN A 225 -14.40 -20.23 -0.51
CA ASN A 225 -13.37 -19.45 -1.20
C ASN A 225 -13.35 -17.97 -0.76
N SER A 226 -14.51 -17.38 -0.43
CA SER A 226 -14.58 -15.97 -0.03
C SER A 226 -13.88 -15.72 1.31
N GLY A 227 -13.96 -16.66 2.26
CA GLY A 227 -13.23 -16.59 3.53
C GLY A 227 -11.70 -16.56 3.37
N TRP A 228 -11.15 -17.41 2.50
CA TRP A 228 -9.72 -17.39 2.20
C TRP A 228 -9.30 -16.14 1.43
N ALA A 229 -10.11 -15.70 0.46
CA ALA A 229 -9.88 -14.45 -0.27
C ALA A 229 -9.86 -13.24 0.66
N LEU A 230 -10.80 -13.17 1.61
CA LEU A 230 -10.82 -12.15 2.65
C LEU A 230 -9.56 -12.20 3.50
N LEU A 231 -9.14 -13.38 3.97
CA LEU A 231 -7.92 -13.54 4.77
C LEU A 231 -6.68 -13.08 4.00
N ALA A 232 -6.52 -13.49 2.73
CA ALA A 232 -5.41 -13.06 1.89
C ALA A 232 -5.40 -11.54 1.67
N GLY A 233 -6.58 -10.94 1.42
CA GLY A 233 -6.74 -9.50 1.30
C GLY A 233 -6.38 -8.75 2.58
N LEU A 234 -6.76 -9.26 3.76
CA LEU A 234 -6.39 -8.68 5.05
C LEU A 234 -4.89 -8.76 5.32
N VAL A 235 -4.24 -9.87 4.97
CA VAL A 235 -2.77 -10.01 5.08
C VAL A 235 -2.06 -9.04 4.13
N ALA A 236 -2.53 -8.93 2.89
CA ALA A 236 -1.99 -7.99 1.90
C ALA A 236 -2.17 -6.53 2.36
N ALA A 237 -3.36 -6.17 2.84
CA ALA A 237 -3.65 -4.84 3.40
C ALA A 237 -2.75 -4.54 4.61
N GLY A 238 -2.62 -5.48 5.55
CA GLY A 238 -1.76 -5.34 6.73
C GLY A 238 -0.29 -5.10 6.35
N TYR A 239 0.24 -5.88 5.41
CA TYR A 239 1.59 -5.70 4.89
C TYR A 239 1.76 -4.36 4.17
N PHE A 240 0.83 -3.97 3.30
CA PHE A 240 0.91 -2.73 2.53
C PHE A 240 0.88 -1.51 3.45
N GLY A 241 -0.02 -1.51 4.45
CA GLY A 241 -0.09 -0.46 5.47
C GLY A 241 1.17 -0.40 6.32
N TRP A 242 1.68 -1.56 6.75
CA TRP A 242 2.95 -1.64 7.47
C TRP A 242 4.12 -1.08 6.64
N SER A 243 4.22 -1.44 5.36
CA SER A 243 5.26 -0.97 4.45
C SER A 243 5.21 0.55 4.25
N ALA A 244 4.01 1.14 4.15
CA ALA A 244 3.82 2.58 4.06
C ALA A 244 4.27 3.31 5.34
N LEU A 245 3.91 2.80 6.51
CA LEU A 245 4.35 3.36 7.79
C LEU A 245 5.86 3.19 7.98
N ALA A 246 6.41 2.06 7.54
CA ALA A 246 7.85 1.82 7.58
C ALA A 246 8.57 2.84 6.71
N LEU A 247 8.10 3.10 5.49
CA LEU A 247 8.63 4.16 4.64
C LEU A 247 8.66 5.51 5.37
N GLY A 248 7.55 5.91 6.01
CA GLY A 248 7.49 7.12 6.81
C GLY A 248 8.51 7.14 7.95
N ALA A 249 8.69 6.02 8.65
CA ALA A 249 9.66 5.90 9.74
C ALA A 249 11.11 5.98 9.26
N SER A 250 11.47 5.39 8.12
CA SER A 250 12.84 5.51 7.57
C SER A 250 13.23 6.93 7.19
N MET A 251 12.25 7.76 6.84
CA MET A 251 12.54 9.14 6.42
C MET A 251 12.86 10.04 7.63
N ILE A 252 12.54 9.59 8.84
CA ILE A 252 12.77 10.32 10.10
C ILE A 252 13.85 9.66 10.95
N ALA A 253 14.07 8.36 10.77
CA ALA A 253 15.08 7.62 11.51
C ALA A 253 16.50 8.18 11.25
N PRO A 254 17.39 8.15 12.27
CA PRO A 254 18.78 8.50 12.07
C PRO A 254 19.46 7.51 11.12
N MET A 255 20.45 8.00 10.35
CA MET A 255 21.13 7.23 9.30
C MET A 255 21.82 5.94 9.79
N ALA A 256 22.08 5.81 11.10
CA ALA A 256 22.72 4.64 11.69
C ALA A 256 21.76 3.46 11.92
N GLU A 257 20.44 3.65 11.87
CA GLU A 257 19.47 2.60 12.11
C GLU A 257 19.14 1.81 10.83
N ASN A 258 19.43 0.51 10.82
CA ASN A 258 19.14 -0.33 9.65
C ASN A 258 17.66 -0.74 9.60
N HIS A 259 16.89 -0.05 8.77
CA HIS A 259 15.50 -0.42 8.47
C HIS A 259 15.34 -1.33 7.25
N SER A 260 16.34 -1.40 6.36
CA SER A 260 16.22 -2.07 5.07
C SER A 260 16.17 -3.60 5.20
N SER A 261 17.06 -4.18 6.00
CA SER A 261 17.15 -5.63 6.18
C SER A 261 15.85 -6.23 6.73
N MET A 262 15.27 -5.60 7.75
CA MET A 262 14.01 -6.02 8.35
C MET A 262 12.83 -5.94 7.35
N ARG A 263 12.79 -4.89 6.50
CA ARG A 263 11.76 -4.76 5.45
C ARG A 263 11.84 -5.85 4.40
N ARG A 264 13.06 -6.14 3.95
CA ARG A 264 13.28 -7.20 2.96
C ARG A 264 12.89 -8.56 3.53
N LEU A 265 13.27 -8.85 4.78
CA LEU A 265 12.88 -10.09 5.45
C LEU A 265 11.36 -10.21 5.60
N ILE A 266 10.68 -9.18 6.10
CA ILE A 266 9.22 -9.20 6.27
C ILE A 266 8.50 -9.35 4.94
N THR A 267 9.02 -8.76 3.86
CA THR A 267 8.47 -8.95 2.52
C THR A 267 8.59 -10.40 2.07
N LEU A 268 9.74 -11.05 2.26
CA LEU A 268 9.91 -12.46 1.89
C LEU A 268 8.99 -13.38 2.70
N VAL A 269 8.86 -13.12 4.00
CA VAL A 269 7.92 -13.85 4.86
C VAL A 269 6.48 -13.62 4.39
N ALA A 270 6.10 -12.40 4.04
CA ALA A 270 4.76 -12.08 3.57
C ALA A 270 4.42 -12.79 2.24
N VAL A 271 5.36 -12.79 1.28
CA VAL A 271 5.19 -13.52 0.00
C VAL A 271 5.12 -15.03 0.24
N ALA A 272 5.95 -15.58 1.14
CA ALA A 272 5.90 -17.00 1.49
C ALA A 272 4.58 -17.40 2.17
N VAL A 273 4.10 -16.60 3.12
CA VAL A 273 2.80 -16.80 3.79
C VAL A 273 1.67 -16.73 2.77
N PHE A 274 1.70 -15.75 1.86
CA PHE A 274 0.72 -15.66 0.79
C PHE A 274 0.76 -16.88 -0.12
N ALA A 275 1.94 -17.37 -0.50
CA ALA A 275 2.09 -18.57 -1.32
C ALA A 275 1.48 -19.82 -0.65
N ILE A 276 1.64 -19.96 0.67
CA ILE A 276 1.02 -21.04 1.44
C ILE A 276 -0.51 -20.90 1.45
N ILE A 277 -1.02 -19.70 1.72
CA ILE A 277 -2.47 -19.42 1.69
C ILE A 277 -3.03 -19.72 0.29
N ALA A 278 -2.36 -19.25 -0.76
CA ALA A 278 -2.71 -19.46 -2.15
C ALA A 278 -2.83 -20.96 -2.48
N ALA A 279 -1.82 -21.75 -2.08
CA ALA A 279 -1.78 -23.19 -2.31
C ALA A 279 -2.86 -23.95 -1.54
N VAL A 280 -3.16 -23.57 -0.30
CA VAL A 280 -4.16 -24.26 0.55
C VAL A 280 -5.59 -23.95 0.09
N ALA A 281 -5.84 -22.73 -0.35
CA ALA A 281 -7.17 -22.25 -0.70
C ALA A 281 -7.51 -22.41 -2.19
N ASP A 282 -6.62 -22.98 -3.00
CA ASP A 282 -6.78 -23.16 -4.45
C ASP A 282 -7.26 -21.89 -5.15
N PHE A 283 -6.56 -20.77 -4.89
CA PHE A 283 -6.96 -19.46 -5.40
C PHE A 283 -7.08 -19.45 -6.94
N PRO A 284 -8.05 -18.71 -7.49
CA PRO A 284 -8.11 -18.48 -8.92
C PRO A 284 -6.84 -17.79 -9.39
N ARG A 285 -6.29 -18.25 -10.52
CA ARG A 285 -5.01 -17.77 -11.07
C ARG A 285 -5.03 -16.26 -11.33
N GLU A 286 -6.17 -15.75 -11.77
CA GLU A 286 -6.41 -14.35 -12.05
C GLU A 286 -6.19 -13.45 -10.82
N ALA A 287 -6.48 -13.95 -9.61
CA ALA A 287 -6.31 -13.20 -8.37
C ALA A 287 -4.87 -13.24 -7.83
N LEU A 288 -4.07 -14.26 -8.18
CA LEU A 288 -2.71 -14.44 -7.63
C LEU A 288 -1.78 -13.30 -8.01
N GLY A 289 -1.79 -12.90 -9.28
CA GLY A 289 -0.92 -11.86 -9.81
C GLY A 289 -1.11 -10.50 -9.12
N PRO A 290 -2.34 -9.94 -9.12
CA PRO A 290 -2.66 -8.70 -8.44
C PRO A 290 -2.31 -8.72 -6.95
N ILE A 291 -2.62 -9.82 -6.24
CA ILE A 291 -2.32 -9.92 -4.80
C ILE A 291 -0.81 -9.99 -4.56
N LEU A 292 -0.05 -10.75 -5.36
CA LEU A 292 1.41 -10.76 -5.31
C LEU A 292 2.00 -9.37 -5.56
N LEU A 293 1.42 -8.61 -6.50
CA LEU A 293 1.83 -7.25 -6.78
C LEU A 293 1.63 -6.33 -5.57
N MET A 294 0.59 -6.52 -4.74
CA MET A 294 0.41 -5.76 -3.50
C MET A 294 1.58 -5.96 -2.51
N PHE A 295 2.22 -7.13 -2.50
CA PHE A 295 3.42 -7.37 -1.69
C PHE A 295 4.69 -6.83 -2.37
N CYS A 296 4.86 -7.13 -3.65
CA CYS A 296 6.10 -6.82 -4.37
C CYS A 296 6.25 -5.33 -4.73
N ALA A 297 5.17 -4.65 -5.12
CA ALA A 297 5.23 -3.25 -5.58
C ALA A 297 5.85 -2.27 -4.58
N PRO A 298 5.39 -2.19 -3.30
CA PRO A 298 5.99 -1.27 -2.35
C PRO A 298 7.42 -1.67 -2.00
N ALA A 299 7.72 -2.97 -1.92
CA ALA A 299 9.06 -3.48 -1.64
C ALA A 299 10.06 -3.09 -2.74
N ILE A 300 9.69 -3.29 -4.01
CA ILE A 300 10.51 -2.94 -5.17
C ILE A 300 10.71 -1.41 -5.22
N ALA A 301 9.64 -0.63 -5.06
CA ALA A 301 9.72 0.83 -5.11
C ALA A 301 10.65 1.39 -4.00
N ILE A 302 10.56 0.85 -2.77
CA ILE A 302 11.44 1.23 -1.67
C ILE A 302 12.88 0.79 -1.96
N ALA A 303 13.09 -0.48 -2.31
CA ALA A 303 14.42 -1.04 -2.55
C ALA A 303 15.18 -0.32 -3.68
N LEU A 304 14.50 0.05 -4.76
CA LEU A 304 15.10 0.76 -5.89
C LEU A 304 15.40 2.24 -5.59
N THR A 305 14.84 2.82 -4.53
CA THR A 305 15.03 4.24 -4.16
C THR A 305 15.87 4.44 -2.91
N GLU A 306 16.33 3.35 -2.27
CA GLU A 306 17.17 3.43 -1.08
C GLU A 306 18.50 4.19 -1.35
N PRO A 307 18.87 5.14 -0.47
CA PRO A 307 20.13 5.85 -0.58
C PRO A 307 21.30 4.88 -0.41
N LEU A 308 22.37 5.08 -1.20
CA LEU A 308 23.59 4.29 -1.09
C LEU A 308 24.44 4.83 0.07
N GLN A 309 24.05 4.50 1.29
CA GLN A 309 24.76 4.86 2.52
C GLN A 309 24.85 3.61 3.40
N LEU A 310 25.96 2.90 3.27
CA LEU A 310 26.23 1.68 4.01
C LEU A 310 27.27 1.97 5.08
N LEU A 311 26.96 1.65 6.33
CA LEU A 311 27.86 1.85 7.46
C LEU A 311 28.49 0.51 7.90
N PRO A 312 29.77 0.49 8.31
CA PRO A 312 30.45 -0.74 8.73
C PRO A 312 29.72 -1.56 9.83
N PRO A 313 29.12 -0.94 10.87
CA PRO A 313 28.36 -1.67 11.90
C PRO A 313 27.21 -2.51 11.35
N ILE A 314 26.60 -2.09 10.23
CA ILE A 314 25.49 -2.82 9.59
C ILE A 314 25.98 -4.09 8.88
N CYS A 315 27.23 -4.09 8.41
CA CYS A 315 27.82 -5.23 7.70
C CYS A 315 28.35 -6.30 8.65
N ARG A 316 28.85 -5.90 9.84
CA ARG A 316 29.49 -6.81 10.83
C ARG A 316 28.66 -8.07 11.15
N PRO A 317 27.34 -8.02 11.40
CA PRO A 317 26.54 -9.22 11.69
C PRO A 317 26.54 -10.24 10.55
N PHE A 318 26.50 -9.77 9.30
CA PHE A 318 26.51 -10.63 8.11
C PHE A 318 27.89 -11.23 7.87
N LEU A 319 28.95 -10.46 8.10
CA LEU A 319 30.34 -10.91 7.91
C LEU A 319 30.77 -12.03 8.88
N ARG A 320 30.10 -12.16 10.04
CA ARG A 320 30.35 -13.24 11.01
C ARG A 320 30.09 -14.64 10.44
N PHE A 321 29.23 -14.77 9.44
CA PHE A 321 28.90 -16.04 8.79
C PHE A 321 29.76 -16.34 7.54
N GLY A 322 30.92 -15.70 7.42
CA GLY A 322 31.88 -15.98 6.34
C GLY A 322 31.36 -15.60 4.95
N THR A 323 31.60 -16.46 3.95
CA THR A 323 31.25 -16.21 2.53
C THR A 323 29.74 -16.27 2.26
N LEU A 324 29.02 -17.17 2.92
CA LEU A 324 27.55 -17.25 2.83
C LEU A 324 26.90 -16.01 3.44
N GLY A 325 27.42 -15.55 4.58
CA GLY A 325 27.00 -14.31 5.21
C GLY A 325 27.22 -13.08 4.33
N LYS A 326 28.36 -13.00 3.63
CA LYS A 326 28.63 -11.96 2.62
C LYS A 326 27.62 -11.96 1.47
N LEU A 327 27.31 -13.14 0.92
CA LEU A 327 26.35 -13.27 -0.17
C LEU A 327 24.94 -12.87 0.29
N ALA A 328 24.49 -13.36 1.45
CA ALA A 328 23.21 -12.95 2.03
C ALA A 328 23.18 -11.44 2.28
N GLY A 329 24.25 -10.88 2.86
CA GLY A 329 24.41 -9.45 3.07
C GLY A 329 24.15 -8.64 1.81
N ARG A 330 24.67 -9.05 0.65
CA ARG A 330 24.43 -8.35 -0.63
C ARG A 330 22.98 -8.29 -1.08
N PHE A 331 22.08 -9.14 -0.57
CA PHE A 331 20.63 -9.05 -0.80
C PHE A 331 19.89 -8.27 0.30
N PHE A 332 20.50 -8.06 1.48
CA PHE A 332 19.84 -7.45 2.64
C PHE A 332 20.48 -6.12 3.09
N TYR A 333 21.60 -5.71 2.51
CA TYR A 333 22.26 -4.44 2.83
C TYR A 333 21.42 -3.25 2.37
N PRO A 334 21.39 -2.16 3.17
CA PRO A 334 20.76 -0.92 2.73
C PRO A 334 21.44 -0.40 1.46
N GLY A 335 20.62 0.09 0.54
CA GLY A 335 21.06 0.77 -0.67
C GLY A 335 20.57 0.12 -1.94
N TRP A 336 20.31 0.97 -2.94
CA TRP A 336 19.72 0.55 -4.20
C TRP A 336 20.46 -0.55 -4.99
N PRO A 337 21.82 -0.70 -4.98
CA PRO A 337 22.46 -1.79 -5.73
C PRO A 337 22.11 -3.16 -5.15
N SER A 338 22.03 -3.24 -3.81
CA SER A 338 21.52 -4.41 -3.10
C SER A 338 20.01 -4.57 -3.32
N GLY A 339 19.28 -3.45 -3.39
CA GLY A 339 17.87 -3.42 -3.75
C GLY A 339 17.55 -4.02 -5.13
N VAL A 340 18.40 -3.81 -6.14
CA VAL A 340 18.25 -4.43 -7.48
C VAL A 340 18.38 -5.96 -7.41
N LEU A 341 19.33 -6.47 -6.62
CA LEU A 341 19.45 -7.92 -6.41
C LEU A 341 18.24 -8.48 -5.67
N PHE A 342 17.76 -7.78 -4.65
CA PHE A 342 16.55 -8.14 -3.91
C PHE A 342 15.31 -8.14 -4.81
N THR A 343 15.15 -7.15 -5.68
CA THR A 343 14.08 -7.11 -6.69
C THR A 343 14.15 -8.33 -7.62
N GLY A 344 15.33 -8.73 -8.07
CA GLY A 344 15.50 -9.95 -8.87
C GLY A 344 15.05 -11.21 -8.12
N LEU A 345 15.39 -11.30 -6.82
CA LEU A 345 14.96 -12.39 -5.95
C LEU A 345 13.44 -12.40 -5.77
N LEU A 346 12.79 -11.24 -5.59
CA LEU A 346 11.34 -11.15 -5.51
C LEU A 346 10.64 -11.54 -6.82
N ILE A 347 11.19 -11.14 -7.97
CA ILE A 347 10.66 -11.54 -9.28
C ILE A 347 10.76 -13.05 -9.44
N ALA A 348 11.91 -13.65 -9.12
CA ALA A 348 12.11 -15.10 -9.17
C ALA A 348 11.17 -15.86 -8.21
N LEU A 349 10.95 -15.34 -6.99
CA LEU A 349 10.03 -15.93 -6.04
C LEU A 349 8.58 -15.82 -6.52
N GLY A 350 8.18 -14.65 -7.03
CA GLY A 350 6.83 -14.43 -7.58
C GLY A 350 6.53 -15.32 -8.77
N THR A 351 7.47 -15.46 -9.71
CA THR A 351 7.32 -16.40 -10.84
C THR A 351 7.28 -17.85 -10.36
N PHE A 352 8.09 -18.23 -9.37
CA PHE A 352 8.03 -19.56 -8.77
C PHE A 352 6.65 -19.85 -8.14
N VAL A 353 6.06 -18.91 -7.40
CA VAL A 353 4.71 -19.08 -6.82
C VAL A 353 3.67 -19.30 -7.91
N ILE A 354 3.70 -18.49 -8.98
CA ILE A 354 2.77 -18.62 -10.11
C ILE A 354 2.93 -19.98 -10.81
N LEU A 355 4.18 -20.43 -11.03
CA LEU A 355 4.48 -21.70 -11.68
C LEU A 355 4.08 -22.91 -10.82
N ASN A 356 4.25 -22.87 -9.49
CA ASN A 356 3.86 -23.99 -8.62
C ASN A 356 2.35 -24.10 -8.44
N HIS A 357 1.62 -22.99 -8.57
CA HIS A 357 0.16 -23.01 -8.62
C HIS A 357 -0.39 -23.53 -9.97
N MET A 358 0.50 -23.91 -10.90
CA MET A 358 0.14 -24.69 -12.08
C MET A 358 -0.10 -26.14 -11.69
N SER A 359 -1.33 -26.44 -11.27
CA SER A 359 -1.80 -27.81 -10.98
C SER A 359 -1.44 -28.80 -12.12
N PRO A 360 -0.81 -29.96 -11.82
CA PRO A 360 -0.39 -30.95 -12.82
C PRO A 360 -1.55 -31.68 -13.52
N SER A 361 -2.79 -31.48 -13.06
CA SER A 361 -4.00 -32.15 -13.59
C SER A 361 -4.66 -31.46 -14.79
N ARG A 362 -4.12 -30.35 -15.32
CA ARG A 362 -4.66 -29.72 -16.53
C ARG A 362 -3.67 -29.90 -17.70
N PRO A 363 -4.13 -30.17 -18.94
CA PRO A 363 -3.24 -30.40 -20.09
C PRO A 363 -2.57 -29.10 -20.58
N LEU A 364 -1.26 -29.19 -20.88
CA LEU A 364 -0.29 -28.13 -21.20
C LEU A 364 -0.77 -26.97 -22.11
N GLY A 365 -1.77 -27.20 -22.97
CA GLY A 365 -2.33 -26.20 -23.89
C GLY A 365 -3.27 -25.16 -23.25
N TRP A 366 -3.90 -25.47 -22.12
CA TRP A 366 -4.82 -24.55 -21.40
C TRP A 366 -4.09 -23.67 -20.36
N HIS A 367 -2.77 -23.54 -20.46
CA HIS A 367 -1.90 -23.00 -19.40
C HIS A 367 -1.51 -21.54 -19.60
N PHE A 368 -1.73 -21.01 -20.79
CA PHE A 368 -1.26 -19.70 -21.19
C PHE A 368 -2.44 -18.80 -21.53
N GLU A 369 -3.09 -18.24 -20.50
CA GLU A 369 -3.99 -17.11 -20.71
C GLU A 369 -3.13 -15.86 -20.92
N PRO A 370 -3.04 -15.33 -22.15
CA PRO A 370 -2.08 -14.28 -22.45
C PRO A 370 -2.40 -12.98 -21.71
N ARG A 371 -3.69 -12.73 -21.44
CA ARG A 371 -4.18 -11.56 -20.69
C ARG A 371 -3.48 -11.42 -19.35
N PHE A 372 -3.47 -12.48 -18.54
CA PHE A 372 -2.86 -12.46 -17.21
C PHE A 372 -1.35 -12.18 -17.27
N HIS A 373 -0.66 -12.79 -18.23
CA HIS A 373 0.78 -12.60 -18.41
C HIS A 373 1.11 -11.17 -18.83
N ILE A 374 0.31 -10.57 -19.70
CA ILE A 374 0.45 -9.17 -20.12
C ILE A 374 0.24 -8.23 -18.93
N LEU A 375 -0.80 -8.45 -18.11
CA LEU A 375 -1.04 -7.63 -16.92
C LEU A 375 0.13 -7.70 -15.92
N MET A 376 0.69 -8.89 -15.72
CA MET A 376 1.83 -9.10 -14.83
C MET A 376 3.12 -8.48 -15.35
N LEU A 377 3.42 -8.63 -16.64
CA LEU A 377 4.59 -8.03 -17.27
C LEU A 377 4.47 -6.51 -17.33
N GLY A 378 3.31 -5.98 -17.71
CA GLY A 378 3.01 -4.55 -17.73
C GLY A 378 3.18 -3.92 -16.34
N SER A 379 2.65 -4.55 -15.29
CA SER A 379 2.77 -4.05 -13.91
C SER A 379 4.21 -4.11 -13.38
N LEU A 380 4.93 -5.19 -13.65
CA LEU A 380 6.34 -5.34 -13.27
C LEU A 380 7.23 -4.33 -14.01
N GLY A 381 7.04 -4.16 -15.33
CA GLY A 381 7.74 -3.16 -16.12
C GLY A 381 7.47 -1.74 -15.63
N THR A 382 6.23 -1.45 -15.22
CA THR A 382 5.83 -0.15 -14.67
C THR A 382 6.57 0.19 -13.37
N LEU A 383 6.99 -0.82 -12.59
CA LEU A 383 7.82 -0.64 -11.40
C LEU A 383 9.32 -0.53 -11.74
N LEU A 384 9.82 -1.30 -12.71
CA LEU A 384 11.24 -1.29 -13.05
C LEU A 384 11.67 -0.03 -13.81
N LEU A 385 10.85 0.46 -14.74
CA LEU A 385 11.20 1.56 -15.63
C LEU A 385 11.53 2.87 -14.89
N PRO A 386 10.73 3.35 -13.90
CA PRO A 386 11.09 4.52 -13.12
C PRO A 386 12.44 4.37 -12.40
N GLY A 387 12.71 3.17 -11.87
CA GLY A 387 13.97 2.84 -11.23
C GLY A 387 15.16 3.00 -12.18
N LEU A 388 15.01 2.55 -13.43
CA LEU A 388 16.04 2.70 -14.47
C LEU A 388 16.22 4.16 -14.89
N ILE A 389 15.13 4.89 -15.15
CA ILE A 389 15.18 6.31 -15.54
C ILE A 389 15.93 7.13 -14.49
N MET A 390 15.68 6.90 -13.20
CA MET A 390 16.41 7.57 -12.11
C MET A 390 17.93 7.38 -12.15
N ARG A 391 18.42 6.31 -12.79
CA ARG A 391 19.88 6.05 -12.95
C ARG A 391 20.48 6.76 -14.14
N ILE A 392 19.67 7.00 -15.17
CA ILE A 392 20.06 7.79 -16.35
C ILE A 392 20.06 9.30 -16.01
N LEU A 393 19.20 9.72 -15.09
CA LEU A 393 19.15 11.11 -14.63
C LEU A 393 20.49 11.59 -14.03
N PRO A 394 20.88 12.86 -14.29
CA PRO A 394 22.14 13.41 -13.84
C PRO A 394 22.26 13.38 -12.32
N ALA A 395 23.49 13.14 -11.82
CA ALA A 395 23.78 12.97 -10.40
C ALA A 395 23.43 14.18 -9.51
N LYS A 396 23.18 15.35 -10.12
CA LYS A 396 22.74 16.59 -9.43
C LYS A 396 21.30 16.51 -8.93
N ILE A 397 20.48 15.63 -9.49
CA ILE A 397 19.08 15.45 -9.08
C ILE A 397 19.04 14.55 -7.85
N ASN A 398 18.40 15.01 -6.77
CA ASN A 398 18.23 14.20 -5.56
C ASN A 398 17.37 12.97 -5.87
N ARG A 399 17.96 11.77 -5.87
CA ARG A 399 17.33 10.48 -6.21
C ARG A 399 16.38 10.00 -5.10
N SER A 400 15.36 10.81 -4.82
CA SER A 400 14.38 10.59 -3.77
C SER A 400 13.30 9.62 -4.23
N PHE A 401 12.66 8.93 -3.28
CA PHE A 401 11.42 8.19 -3.51
C PHE A 401 10.32 9.06 -4.16
N ALA A 402 10.33 10.37 -3.88
CA ALA A 402 9.47 11.34 -4.53
C ALA A 402 9.60 11.35 -6.08
N ILE A 403 10.83 11.34 -6.59
CA ILE A 403 11.06 11.41 -8.04
C ILE A 403 10.63 10.11 -8.70
N TYR A 404 10.84 8.97 -8.03
CA TYR A 404 10.34 7.68 -8.49
C TYR A 404 8.82 7.71 -8.71
N LEU A 405 8.06 8.18 -7.71
CA LEU A 405 6.60 8.30 -7.81
C LEU A 405 6.17 9.30 -8.89
N LEU A 406 6.90 10.40 -9.06
CA LEU A 406 6.62 11.37 -10.11
C LEU A 406 6.80 10.76 -11.51
N ILE A 407 7.90 10.02 -11.73
CA ILE A 407 8.13 9.31 -13.01
C ILE A 407 7.05 8.26 -13.23
N LEU A 408 6.69 7.49 -12.20
CA LEU A 408 5.60 6.52 -12.26
C LEU A 408 4.28 7.17 -12.69
N ALA A 409 3.93 8.31 -12.08
CA ALA A 409 2.73 9.07 -12.42
C ALA A 409 2.76 9.58 -13.86
N ILE A 410 3.91 10.06 -14.35
CA ILE A 410 4.09 10.48 -15.74
C ILE A 410 3.87 9.30 -16.69
N LEU A 411 4.45 8.13 -16.42
CA LEU A 411 4.27 6.96 -17.29
C LEU A 411 2.81 6.53 -17.39
N ILE A 412 2.08 6.54 -16.27
CA ILE A 412 0.65 6.23 -16.24
C ILE A 412 -0.13 7.29 -17.02
N ALA A 413 0.15 8.58 -16.79
CA ALA A 413 -0.50 9.67 -17.51
C ALA A 413 -0.23 9.63 -19.02
N THR A 414 0.99 9.26 -19.43
CA THR A 414 1.34 9.05 -20.84
C THR A 414 0.52 7.91 -21.43
N ALA A 415 0.38 6.77 -20.74
CA ALA A 415 -0.43 5.67 -21.26
C ALA A 415 -1.91 6.02 -21.37
N ILE A 416 -2.47 6.75 -20.40
CA ILE A 416 -3.84 7.28 -20.50
C ILE A 416 -3.98 8.22 -21.70
N GLY A 417 -3.03 9.15 -21.88
CA GLY A 417 -3.05 10.08 -23.02
C GLY A 417 -2.96 9.35 -24.36
N VAL A 418 -2.15 8.29 -24.46
CA VAL A 418 -2.04 7.45 -25.66
C VAL A 418 -3.35 6.71 -25.93
N ALA A 419 -4.01 6.19 -24.89
CA ALA A 419 -5.31 5.53 -25.04
C ALA A 419 -6.36 6.48 -25.62
N ILE A 420 -6.48 7.68 -25.07
CA ILE A 420 -7.42 8.70 -25.52
C ILE A 420 -7.17 9.09 -26.99
N ILE A 421 -5.91 9.30 -27.36
CA ILE A 421 -5.56 9.67 -28.74
C ILE A 421 -5.88 8.52 -29.71
N ALA A 422 -5.58 7.28 -29.35
CA ALA A 422 -5.84 6.13 -30.20
C ALA A 422 -7.35 5.87 -30.38
N GLU A 423 -8.16 6.14 -29.35
CA GLU A 423 -9.62 6.07 -29.44
C GLU A 423 -10.17 7.11 -30.41
N GLU A 424 -9.68 8.35 -30.36
CA GLU A 424 -10.12 9.45 -31.24
C GLU A 424 -9.66 9.32 -32.69
N VAL A 425 -8.48 8.71 -32.93
CA VAL A 425 -7.93 8.54 -34.29
C VAL A 425 -8.40 7.25 -34.95
N GLU A 426 -9.03 6.33 -34.19
CA GLU A 426 -9.40 4.98 -34.63
C GLU A 426 -8.21 4.16 -35.21
N ASP A 427 -6.97 4.50 -34.82
CA ASP A 427 -5.75 3.84 -35.27
C ASP A 427 -4.86 3.42 -34.08
N ALA A 428 -4.66 2.11 -33.92
CA ALA A 428 -3.86 1.52 -32.87
C ALA A 428 -2.34 1.58 -33.12
N SER A 429 -1.89 2.04 -34.30
CA SER A 429 -0.47 2.07 -34.69
C SER A 429 0.41 2.82 -33.68
N PHE A 430 -0.12 3.90 -33.08
CA PHE A 430 0.58 4.67 -32.05
C PHE A 430 0.79 3.88 -30.75
N MET A 431 -0.15 3.01 -30.39
CA MET A 431 -0.01 2.16 -29.20
C MET A 431 1.12 1.15 -29.39
N TRP A 432 1.23 0.55 -30.57
CA TRP A 432 2.32 -0.38 -30.91
C TRP A 432 3.70 0.30 -30.88
N LEU A 433 3.80 1.53 -31.36
CA LEU A 433 5.03 2.33 -31.30
C LEU A 433 5.47 2.60 -29.84
N LEU A 434 4.51 2.83 -28.94
CA LEU A 434 4.74 3.12 -27.53
C LEU A 434 4.61 1.90 -26.62
N SER A 435 4.53 0.69 -27.19
CA SER A 435 4.42 -0.59 -26.47
C SER A 435 5.59 -0.89 -25.52
N TRP A 436 6.73 -0.20 -25.73
CA TRP A 436 7.84 -0.25 -24.80
C TRP A 436 7.51 0.40 -23.46
N ILE A 437 6.61 1.39 -23.41
CA ILE A 437 6.11 1.97 -22.16
C ILE A 437 5.16 0.95 -21.50
N PRO A 438 5.51 0.35 -20.35
CA PRO A 438 4.77 -0.80 -19.83
C PRO A 438 3.28 -0.54 -19.55
N PRO A 439 2.87 0.64 -19.03
CA PRO A 439 1.45 0.93 -18.88
C PRO A 439 0.65 0.97 -20.20
N VAL A 440 1.27 1.19 -21.36
CA VAL A 440 0.59 1.15 -22.67
C VAL A 440 0.18 -0.28 -23.04
N GLN A 441 0.86 -1.29 -22.50
CA GLN A 441 0.54 -2.70 -22.76
C GLN A 441 -0.85 -3.10 -22.21
N PHE A 442 -1.33 -2.40 -21.17
CA PHE A 442 -2.70 -2.57 -20.67
C PHE A 442 -3.74 -2.14 -21.72
N ASN A 443 -3.50 -1.02 -22.39
CA ASN A 443 -4.42 -0.51 -23.42
C ASN A 443 -4.35 -1.36 -24.70
N LEU A 444 -3.16 -1.82 -25.08
CA LEU A 444 -2.98 -2.75 -26.21
C LEU A 444 -3.73 -4.06 -26.00
N LEU A 445 -3.80 -4.54 -24.75
CA LEU A 445 -4.56 -5.74 -24.42
C LEU A 445 -6.05 -5.56 -24.76
N ASP A 446 -6.64 -4.44 -24.35
CA ASP A 446 -8.04 -4.11 -24.60
C ASP A 446 -8.30 -3.87 -26.08
N GLU A 447 -7.37 -3.24 -26.79
CA GLU A 447 -7.48 -2.98 -28.22
C GLU A 447 -7.46 -4.27 -29.05
N VAL A 448 -6.53 -5.20 -28.79
CA VAL A 448 -6.48 -6.50 -29.48
C VAL A 448 -7.73 -7.32 -29.21
N ASN A 449 -8.30 -7.23 -28.01
CA ASN A 449 -9.60 -7.82 -27.73
C ASN A 449 -10.69 -7.18 -28.58
N ARG A 450 -10.76 -5.85 -28.61
CA ARG A 450 -11.76 -5.08 -29.36
C ARG A 450 -11.73 -5.41 -30.86
N GLU A 451 -10.55 -5.42 -31.47
CA GLU A 451 -10.34 -5.74 -32.89
C GLU A 451 -10.73 -7.19 -33.23
N TYR A 452 -10.41 -8.14 -32.36
CA TYR A 452 -10.83 -9.53 -32.55
C TYR A 452 -12.37 -9.66 -32.54
N TYR A 453 -13.05 -9.05 -31.57
CA TYR A 453 -14.51 -9.14 -31.48
C TYR A 453 -15.23 -8.33 -32.55
N SER A 454 -14.67 -7.21 -33.03
CA SER A 454 -15.24 -6.44 -34.14
C SER A 454 -15.15 -7.20 -35.47
N THR A 455 -14.04 -7.93 -35.69
CA THR A 455 -13.80 -8.68 -36.93
C THR A 455 -14.67 -9.93 -37.03
N TYR A 456 -14.90 -10.64 -35.91
CA TYR A 456 -15.63 -11.92 -35.92
C TYR A 456 -17.10 -11.81 -35.49
N GLY A 457 -17.55 -10.72 -34.87
CA GLY A 457 -18.95 -10.49 -34.50
C GLY A 457 -19.53 -11.51 -33.51
N SER A 458 -20.68 -11.19 -32.89
CA SER A 458 -21.33 -12.09 -31.91
C SER A 458 -22.06 -13.29 -32.53
N GLY A 459 -22.12 -13.38 -33.87
CA GLY A 459 -22.93 -14.35 -34.61
C GLY A 459 -22.19 -15.23 -35.62
N SER A 460 -20.87 -15.04 -35.82
CA SER A 460 -20.07 -15.96 -36.63
C SER A 460 -19.36 -16.97 -35.72
N ALA A 461 -19.13 -18.20 -36.21
CA ALA A 461 -18.38 -19.18 -35.44
C ALA A 461 -16.96 -18.63 -35.20
N PRO A 462 -16.56 -18.40 -33.93
CA PRO A 462 -15.24 -17.84 -33.66
C PRO A 462 -14.17 -18.76 -34.27
N PRO A 463 -13.09 -18.20 -34.85
CA PRO A 463 -11.98 -19.02 -35.31
C PRO A 463 -11.46 -19.87 -34.15
N THR A 464 -10.99 -21.08 -34.47
CA THR A 464 -10.44 -22.01 -33.48
C THR A 464 -9.21 -21.45 -32.77
N SER A 465 -8.56 -20.44 -33.35
CA SER A 465 -7.52 -19.62 -32.73
C SER A 465 -8.11 -18.31 -32.21
N GLY A 466 -8.07 -18.08 -30.89
CA GLY A 466 -8.43 -16.81 -30.27
C GLY A 466 -7.55 -15.62 -30.70
N PRO A 467 -7.67 -14.45 -30.05
CA PRO A 467 -6.86 -13.27 -30.39
C PRO A 467 -5.37 -13.59 -30.26
N ASP A 468 -4.55 -13.11 -31.20
CA ASP A 468 -3.10 -13.30 -31.16
C ASP A 468 -2.42 -12.28 -30.23
N PHE A 469 -2.09 -12.73 -29.02
CA PHE A 469 -1.42 -11.92 -28.01
C PHE A 469 0.11 -12.13 -27.97
N ALA A 470 0.66 -13.02 -28.81
CA ALA A 470 2.08 -13.35 -28.80
C ALA A 470 2.99 -12.11 -28.97
N PRO A 471 2.67 -11.13 -29.85
CA PRO A 471 3.48 -9.92 -29.98
C PRO A 471 3.53 -9.09 -28.68
N ILE A 472 2.40 -8.93 -27.98
CA ILE A 472 2.36 -8.12 -26.75
C ILE A 472 3.17 -8.81 -25.64
N VAL A 473 3.01 -10.12 -25.49
CA VAL A 473 3.76 -10.87 -24.47
C VAL A 473 5.27 -10.83 -24.73
N THR A 474 5.70 -11.01 -25.99
CA THR A 474 7.12 -10.97 -26.34
C THR A 474 7.73 -9.59 -26.08
N ILE A 475 7.01 -8.51 -26.41
CA ILE A 475 7.40 -7.14 -26.08
C ILE A 475 7.49 -6.96 -24.55
N GLY A 476 6.48 -7.40 -23.79
CA GLY A 476 6.47 -7.32 -22.32
C GLY A 476 7.65 -8.04 -21.66
N ILE A 477 8.00 -9.24 -22.14
CA ILE A 477 9.18 -9.98 -21.66
C ILE A 477 10.45 -9.22 -22.02
N ALA A 478 10.59 -8.80 -23.28
CA ALA A 478 11.78 -8.11 -23.77
C ALA A 478 12.04 -6.80 -23.00
N THR A 479 11.00 -5.99 -22.77
CA THR A 479 11.13 -4.72 -22.04
C THR A 479 11.47 -4.95 -20.58
N CYS A 480 10.80 -5.88 -19.88
CA CYS A 480 11.10 -6.20 -18.48
C CYS A 480 12.54 -6.70 -18.30
N VAL A 481 13.00 -7.60 -19.18
CA VAL A 481 14.39 -8.10 -19.17
C VAL A 481 15.38 -6.97 -19.45
N ALA A 482 15.12 -6.14 -20.45
CA ALA A 482 15.99 -5.00 -20.76
C ALA A 482 16.10 -4.02 -19.57
N TYR A 483 14.98 -3.71 -18.90
CA TYR A 483 14.99 -2.80 -17.74
C TYR A 483 15.73 -3.38 -16.55
N TYR A 484 15.51 -4.67 -16.26
CA TYR A 484 16.21 -5.34 -15.18
C TYR A 484 17.72 -5.44 -15.46
N LEU A 485 18.12 -5.79 -16.69
CA LEU A 485 19.53 -5.84 -17.08
C LEU A 485 20.19 -4.45 -17.00
N GLY A 486 19.52 -3.40 -17.46
CA GLY A 486 20.00 -2.03 -17.33
C GLY A 486 20.26 -1.65 -15.86
N LEU A 487 19.31 -1.96 -14.97
CA LEU A 487 19.45 -1.77 -13.53
C LEU A 487 20.61 -2.58 -12.95
N LEU A 488 20.77 -3.85 -13.37
CA LEU A 488 21.82 -4.73 -12.91
C LEU A 488 23.20 -4.24 -13.34
N ILE A 489 23.36 -3.78 -14.59
CA ILE A 489 24.61 -3.17 -15.07
C ILE A 489 24.97 -1.94 -14.23
N CYS A 490 23.99 -1.06 -13.97
CA CYS A 490 24.19 0.08 -13.08
C CYS A 490 24.57 -0.35 -11.66
N ALA A 491 23.92 -1.39 -11.11
CA ALA A 491 24.20 -1.89 -9.78
C ALA A 491 25.63 -2.47 -9.68
N VAL A 492 26.03 -3.33 -10.63
CA VAL A 492 27.37 -3.94 -10.72
C VAL A 492 28.48 -2.90 -10.66
N ARG A 493 28.34 -1.78 -11.37
CA ARG A 493 29.33 -0.68 -11.33
C ARG A 493 29.51 -0.07 -9.93
N ASN A 494 28.48 -0.09 -9.10
CA ASN A 494 28.49 0.49 -7.74
C ASN A 494 28.80 -0.53 -6.63
N PHE A 495 28.97 -1.82 -6.96
CA PHE A 495 29.31 -2.84 -5.96
C PHE A 495 30.73 -2.67 -5.37
N HIS A 496 31.62 -1.91 -6.03
CA HIS A 496 32.95 -1.63 -5.46
C HIS A 496 32.83 -0.89 -4.12
N LEU A 497 31.90 0.08 -4.00
CA LEU A 497 31.64 0.82 -2.76
C LEU A 497 31.17 -0.10 -1.62
N ILE A 498 30.32 -1.09 -1.94
CA ILE A 498 29.88 -2.08 -0.95
C ILE A 498 31.05 -2.95 -0.49
N ARG A 499 31.93 -3.35 -1.41
CA ARG A 499 33.13 -4.15 -1.09
C ARG A 499 34.13 -3.38 -0.23
N GLU A 500 34.29 -2.08 -0.46
CA GLU A 500 35.13 -1.20 0.36
C GLU A 500 34.62 -1.15 1.80
N VAL A 501 33.31 -0.95 2.00
CA VAL A 501 32.69 -0.95 3.33
C VAL A 501 32.72 -2.34 3.98
N GLU A 502 32.53 -3.43 3.21
CA GLU A 502 32.72 -4.80 3.69
C GLU A 502 34.15 -5.04 4.18
N ALA A 503 35.15 -4.49 3.48
CA ALA A 503 36.56 -4.61 3.85
C ALA A 503 36.87 -3.81 5.13
N GLU A 504 36.37 -2.57 5.23
CA GLU A 504 36.48 -1.74 6.44
C GLU A 504 35.76 -2.38 7.65
N ALA A 505 34.61 -3.01 7.44
CA ALA A 505 33.90 -3.71 8.51
C ALA A 505 34.60 -5.00 8.96
N ALA A 506 35.42 -5.60 8.09
CA ALA A 506 36.17 -6.81 8.38
C ALA A 506 37.51 -6.54 9.09
N THR A 507 38.02 -5.31 9.04
CA THR A 507 39.19 -4.94 9.85
C THR A 507 38.76 -4.76 11.31
N PRO A 508 39.42 -5.43 12.27
CA PRO A 508 39.13 -5.20 13.69
C PRO A 508 39.53 -3.77 14.02
N THR A 509 38.54 -2.94 14.40
CA THR A 509 38.81 -1.63 15.00
C THR A 509 39.60 -1.84 16.27
N THR A 510 40.84 -1.39 16.31
CA THR A 510 41.77 -1.45 17.46
C THR A 510 41.36 -0.56 18.63
N SER A 511 40.07 -0.25 18.77
CA SER A 511 39.54 0.77 19.66
C SER A 511 38.19 0.40 20.28
N ASP A 512 38.03 -0.84 20.74
CA ASP A 512 37.02 -1.15 21.76
C ASP A 512 37.75 -1.29 23.11
N PRO A 513 37.71 -0.28 24.01
CA PRO A 513 37.99 -0.49 25.43
C PRO A 513 36.86 -1.24 26.15
#